data_AF-A0ABD3XX20-F1
#
_entry.id   AF-A0ABD3XX20-F1
#
_cell.length_a   1.000
_cell.length_b   1.000
_cell.length_c   1.000
_cell.angle_alpha   90.00
_cell.angle_beta   90.00
_cell.angle_gamma   90.00
#
_symmetry.space_group_name_H-M   'P 1'
#
loop_
_entity.id
_entity.type
_entity.pdbx_description
1 polymer ?
#
loop_
_entity_poly.entity_id
_entity_poly.type
_entity_poly.pdbx_seq_one_letter_code
_entity_poly.pdbx_strand_id
1 'polypeptide(L)'
;MVGFSPPVDLWFGYEGHDPDAPITQEHMNHARLCVALATVFGNALRDILLTYFSVQYKDIYQVILANEVKLTKGRGRPLLNPDQSQLVFPDPTRQTTGTVDQFDLSLLYILIRNISTVPAPVTGWGCDPLDQPRDVSLGASVERIRYFRNHISGHSPDGKISQQDLKDYWTKFDAVLHDIELIMGGKVYSQQFEKQKEHVISIYEAC
;
A
#
# COMPACT_ATOMS: atom_id res chain seq x y z
N MET A 1 -1.46 -57.00 -22.90
CA MET A 1 -0.30 -56.27 -22.37
C MET A 1 -0.85 -55.05 -21.64
N VAL A 2 -0.84 -55.12 -20.31
CA VAL A 2 -1.40 -54.12 -19.40
C VAL A 2 -0.49 -52.89 -19.39
N GLY A 3 -1.05 -51.74 -19.77
CA GLY A 3 -0.40 -50.44 -19.64
C GLY A 3 -0.50 -49.98 -18.18
N PHE A 4 0.64 -49.85 -17.51
CA PHE A 4 0.73 -49.12 -16.25
C PHE A 4 0.85 -47.63 -16.58
N SER A 5 -0.24 -46.88 -16.41
CA SER A 5 -0.14 -45.45 -16.09
C SER A 5 0.17 -45.32 -14.60
N PRO A 6 1.13 -44.48 -14.18
CA PRO A 6 1.35 -44.23 -12.76
C PRO A 6 0.17 -43.42 -12.16
N PRO A 7 -0.12 -43.58 -10.86
CA PRO A 7 -1.17 -42.82 -10.19
C PRO A 7 -0.81 -41.32 -10.13
N VAL A 8 -1.81 -40.47 -10.31
CA VAL A 8 -1.70 -39.00 -10.29
C VAL A 8 -1.58 -38.39 -8.87
N ASP A 9 -1.25 -39.19 -7.86
CA ASP A 9 -1.40 -38.81 -6.44
C ASP A 9 -0.10 -38.37 -5.76
N LEU A 10 0.75 -37.61 -6.46
CA LEU A 10 1.98 -37.03 -5.89
C LEU A 10 2.12 -35.51 -6.11
N TRP A 11 0.99 -34.79 -6.08
CA TRP A 11 1.01 -33.35 -5.76
C TRP A 11 0.58 -33.17 -4.31
N PHE A 12 1.57 -32.87 -3.48
CA PHE A 12 1.47 -32.56 -2.06
C PHE A 12 0.36 -31.54 -1.75
N GLY A 13 -0.65 -31.98 -1.00
CA GLY A 13 -1.07 -31.34 0.26
C GLY A 13 -1.47 -29.87 0.28
N TYR A 14 -2.13 -29.34 -0.76
CA TYR A 14 -2.94 -28.13 -0.58
C TYR A 14 -4.40 -28.56 -0.42
N GLU A 15 -4.78 -28.93 0.80
CA GLU A 15 -6.19 -28.92 1.17
C GLU A 15 -6.64 -27.46 1.06
N GLY A 16 -7.42 -27.15 0.02
CA GLY A 16 -7.95 -25.80 -0.19
C GLY A 16 -8.66 -25.32 1.07
N HIS A 17 -8.63 -24.01 1.31
CA HIS A 17 -9.38 -23.40 2.40
C HIS A 17 -10.86 -23.78 2.29
N ASP A 18 -11.42 -24.38 3.34
CA ASP A 18 -12.84 -24.69 3.42
C ASP A 18 -13.63 -23.38 3.26
N PRO A 19 -14.44 -23.22 2.19
CA PRO A 19 -15.18 -21.99 1.93
C PRO A 19 -16.23 -21.70 3.01
N ASP A 20 -16.64 -22.70 3.79
CA ASP A 20 -17.63 -22.57 4.86
C ASP A 20 -16.99 -22.36 6.25
N ALA A 21 -15.65 -22.33 6.33
CA ALA A 21 -14.95 -22.09 7.60
C ALA A 21 -15.25 -20.68 8.15
N PRO A 22 -15.48 -20.55 9.46
CA PRO A 22 -15.84 -19.26 10.06
C PRO A 22 -14.68 -18.26 10.01
N ILE A 23 -15.02 -16.97 9.90
CA ILE A 23 -14.06 -15.88 10.02
C ILE A 23 -13.55 -15.83 11.47
N THR A 24 -12.26 -16.06 11.67
CA THR A 24 -11.59 -16.01 12.97
C THR A 24 -11.19 -14.59 13.37
N GLN A 25 -10.80 -14.43 14.64
CA GLN A 25 -10.18 -13.19 15.12
C GLN A 25 -8.92 -12.81 14.34
N GLU A 26 -8.15 -13.79 13.84
CA GLU A 26 -6.94 -13.54 13.07
C GLU A 26 -7.23 -12.95 11.69
N HIS A 27 -8.33 -13.36 11.06
CA HIS A 27 -8.81 -12.73 9.82
C HIS A 27 -9.25 -11.28 10.08
N MET A 28 -9.92 -11.02 11.21
CA MET A 28 -10.30 -9.66 11.58
C MET A 28 -9.08 -8.77 11.86
N ASN A 29 -8.02 -9.33 12.45
CA ASN A 29 -6.75 -8.63 12.66
C ASN A 29 -6.08 -8.25 11.33
N HIS A 30 -6.11 -9.14 10.35
CA HIS A 30 -5.63 -8.83 9.00
C HIS A 30 -6.44 -7.71 8.35
N ALA A 31 -7.77 -7.78 8.43
CA ALA A 31 -8.65 -6.73 7.90
C ALA A 31 -8.37 -5.36 8.54
N ARG A 32 -8.13 -5.30 9.85
CA ARG A 32 -7.74 -4.07 10.58
C ARG A 32 -6.51 -3.41 9.96
N LEU A 33 -5.48 -4.20 9.64
CA LEU A 33 -4.26 -3.71 9.02
C LEU A 33 -4.50 -3.23 7.58
N CYS A 34 -5.29 -3.97 6.80
CA CYS A 34 -5.66 -3.58 5.44
C CYS A 34 -6.42 -2.24 5.42
N VAL A 35 -7.38 -2.05 6.34
CA VAL A 35 -8.11 -0.79 6.46
C VAL A 35 -7.15 0.35 6.81
N ALA A 36 -6.22 0.16 7.75
CA ALA A 36 -5.26 1.20 8.15
C ALA A 36 -4.37 1.65 6.98
N LEU A 37 -3.89 0.68 6.21
CA LEU A 37 -3.14 0.94 4.99
C LEU A 37 -3.98 1.76 3.99
N ALA A 38 -5.21 1.32 3.70
CA ALA A 38 -6.06 1.99 2.71
C ALA A 38 -6.49 3.42 3.13
N THR A 39 -6.69 3.65 4.44
CA THR A 39 -7.19 4.92 4.96
C THR A 39 -6.06 5.85 5.39
N VAL A 40 -5.44 5.61 6.54
CA VAL A 40 -4.49 6.53 7.17
C VAL A 40 -3.23 6.67 6.32
N PHE A 41 -2.66 5.56 5.87
CA PHE A 41 -1.47 5.62 5.00
C PHE A 41 -1.80 6.13 3.62
N GLY A 42 -3.00 5.82 3.09
CA GLY A 42 -3.51 6.44 1.87
C GLY A 42 -3.52 7.96 1.98
N ASN A 43 -4.07 8.50 3.06
CA ASN A 43 -4.09 9.95 3.32
C ASN A 43 -2.68 10.54 3.46
N ALA A 44 -1.79 9.86 4.19
CA ALA A 44 -0.40 10.28 4.31
C ALA A 44 0.30 10.36 2.95
N LEU A 45 0.18 9.33 2.11
CA LEU A 45 0.77 9.35 0.77
C LEU A 45 0.13 10.40 -0.15
N ARG A 46 -1.19 10.63 -0.07
CA ARG A 46 -1.86 11.71 -0.84
C ARG A 46 -1.32 13.08 -0.45
N ASP A 47 -1.17 13.34 0.85
CA ASP A 47 -0.62 14.61 1.34
C ASP A 47 0.85 14.80 0.93
N ILE A 48 1.67 13.74 1.00
CA ILE A 48 3.04 13.75 0.48
C ILE A 48 3.04 14.10 -1.02
N LEU A 49 2.23 13.39 -1.80
CA LEU A 49 2.12 13.59 -3.23
C LEU A 49 1.74 15.03 -3.57
N LEU A 50 0.67 15.55 -2.97
CA LEU A 50 0.19 16.91 -3.18
C LEU A 50 1.25 17.94 -2.77
N THR A 51 1.90 17.78 -1.62
CA THR A 51 2.92 18.72 -1.14
C THR A 51 4.10 18.80 -2.10
N TYR A 52 4.66 17.65 -2.50
CA TYR A 52 5.85 17.62 -3.35
C TYR A 52 5.55 17.94 -4.81
N PHE A 53 4.32 17.69 -5.27
CA PHE A 53 3.90 18.08 -6.61
C PHE A 53 3.55 19.56 -6.65
N SER A 54 2.89 20.12 -5.63
CA SER A 54 2.60 21.56 -5.54
C SER A 54 3.86 22.42 -5.57
N VAL A 55 4.96 21.92 -5.00
CA VAL A 55 6.29 22.56 -5.09
C VAL A 55 6.78 22.61 -6.54
N GLN A 56 6.47 21.59 -7.34
CA GLN A 56 6.97 21.44 -8.70
C GLN A 56 6.03 22.06 -9.75
N TYR A 57 4.72 21.99 -9.53
CA TYR A 57 3.66 22.39 -10.45
C TYR A 57 2.42 22.86 -9.70
N LYS A 58 1.60 23.72 -10.30
CA LYS A 58 0.34 24.18 -9.69
C LYS A 58 -0.76 23.11 -9.70
N ASP A 59 -0.63 22.08 -10.54
CA ASP A 59 -1.63 21.05 -10.77
C ASP A 59 -0.95 19.68 -10.91
N ILE A 60 -1.42 18.72 -10.13
CA ILE A 60 -0.94 17.33 -10.13
C ILE A 60 -1.07 16.64 -11.49
N TYR A 61 -2.15 16.89 -12.23
CA TYR A 61 -2.36 16.24 -13.53
C TYR A 61 -1.37 16.75 -14.57
N GLN A 62 -0.92 18.00 -14.47
CA GLN A 62 0.13 18.52 -15.36
C GLN A 62 1.44 17.75 -15.16
N VAL A 63 1.78 17.38 -13.92
CA VAL A 63 2.96 16.56 -13.60
C VAL A 63 2.83 15.17 -14.20
N ILE A 64 1.66 14.55 -14.01
CA ILE A 64 1.35 13.20 -14.49
C ILE A 64 1.44 13.16 -16.02
N LEU A 65 0.76 14.10 -16.71
CA LEU A 65 0.77 14.22 -18.17
C LEU A 65 2.18 14.46 -18.70
N ALA A 66 2.95 15.36 -18.07
CA ALA A 66 4.34 15.62 -18.44
C ALA A 66 5.25 14.37 -18.31
N ASN A 67 4.84 13.38 -17.52
CA ASN A 67 5.57 12.14 -17.30
C ASN A 67 4.88 10.90 -17.90
N GLU A 68 3.91 11.06 -18.80
CA GLU A 68 3.12 9.96 -19.37
C GLU A 68 4.01 8.86 -19.96
N VAL A 69 5.02 9.22 -20.77
CA VAL A 69 5.94 8.25 -21.38
C VAL A 69 6.68 7.44 -20.34
N LYS A 70 7.11 8.07 -19.23
CA LYS A 70 7.80 7.38 -18.14
C LYS A 70 6.88 6.40 -17.42
N LEU A 71 5.62 6.80 -17.18
CA LEU A 71 4.62 5.98 -16.50
C LEU A 71 4.08 4.82 -17.36
N THR A 72 3.92 5.04 -18.67
CA THR A 72 3.33 4.06 -19.60
C THR A 72 4.37 3.16 -20.27
N LYS A 73 5.62 3.63 -20.43
CA LYS A 73 6.66 2.87 -21.15
C LYS A 73 7.88 2.49 -20.31
N GLY A 74 8.08 3.10 -19.13
CA GLY A 74 9.06 2.69 -18.11
C GLY A 74 10.42 2.21 -18.65
N ARG A 75 11.07 1.29 -17.92
CA ARG A 75 12.26 0.57 -18.42
C ARG A 75 11.85 -0.65 -19.26
N GLY A 76 11.06 -0.42 -20.30
CA GLY A 76 10.56 -1.47 -21.20
C GLY A 76 9.28 -2.18 -20.76
N ARG A 77 8.64 -1.69 -19.68
CA ARG A 77 7.29 -2.11 -19.27
C ARG A 77 6.54 -0.95 -18.61
N PRO A 78 5.20 -0.90 -18.72
CA PRO A 78 4.39 0.08 -18.00
C PRO A 78 4.61 -0.02 -16.48
N LEU A 79 4.64 1.13 -15.82
CA LEU A 79 4.64 1.20 -14.37
C LEU A 79 3.23 1.11 -13.79
N LEU A 80 2.25 1.60 -14.55
CA LEU A 80 0.83 1.57 -14.21
C LEU A 80 0.17 0.33 -14.81
N ASN A 81 -0.77 -0.26 -14.06
CA ASN A 81 -1.69 -1.23 -14.63
C ASN A 81 -2.77 -0.52 -15.49
N PRO A 82 -3.57 -1.26 -16.28
CA PRO A 82 -4.58 -0.64 -17.15
C PRO A 82 -5.58 0.26 -16.42
N ASP A 83 -6.08 -0.17 -15.25
CA ASP A 83 -7.07 0.59 -14.47
C ASP A 83 -6.46 1.90 -13.92
N GLN A 84 -5.23 1.84 -13.41
CA GLN A 84 -4.48 3.00 -12.95
C GLN A 84 -4.16 3.95 -14.10
N SER A 85 -3.80 3.42 -15.27
CA SER A 85 -3.56 4.22 -16.47
C SER A 85 -4.81 4.97 -16.90
N GLN A 86 -5.98 4.30 -16.91
CA GLN A 86 -7.26 4.94 -17.21
C GLN A 86 -7.66 5.99 -16.17
N LEU A 87 -7.28 5.78 -14.90
CA LEU A 87 -7.60 6.70 -13.82
C LEU A 87 -6.80 8.01 -13.88
N VAL A 88 -5.52 7.95 -14.28
CA VAL A 88 -4.63 9.12 -14.25
C VAL A 88 -4.46 9.83 -15.59
N PHE A 89 -4.75 9.17 -16.70
CA PHE A 89 -4.77 9.78 -18.03
C PHE A 89 -6.23 10.00 -18.45
N PRO A 90 -6.75 11.24 -18.32
CA PRO A 90 -8.12 11.52 -18.69
C PRO A 90 -8.31 11.23 -20.18
N ASP A 91 -9.27 10.39 -20.50
CA ASP A 91 -9.73 10.21 -21.88
C ASP A 91 -10.35 11.54 -22.32
N PRO A 92 -9.89 12.19 -23.41
CA PRO A 92 -10.46 13.45 -23.89
C PRO A 92 -11.99 13.39 -24.14
N THR A 93 -12.53 12.18 -24.31
CA THR A 93 -13.95 11.92 -24.55
C THR A 93 -14.73 11.49 -23.31
N ARG A 94 -14.06 11.17 -22.19
CA ARG A 94 -14.70 10.83 -20.92
C ARG A 94 -14.34 11.89 -19.88
N GLN A 95 -15.35 12.44 -19.20
CA GLN A 95 -15.16 13.37 -18.07
C GLN A 95 -14.57 12.70 -16.81
N THR A 96 -13.83 11.60 -16.96
CA THR A 96 -13.20 10.92 -15.82
C THR A 96 -11.92 11.66 -15.45
N THR A 97 -12.07 12.76 -14.73
CA THR A 97 -10.97 13.31 -13.92
C THR A 97 -11.04 12.61 -12.57
N GLY A 98 -10.33 11.49 -12.42
CA GLY A 98 -10.31 10.81 -11.13
C GLY A 98 -9.52 11.63 -10.12
N THR A 99 -10.16 12.12 -9.05
CA THR A 99 -9.48 12.96 -8.04
C THR A 99 -8.37 12.17 -7.33
N VAL A 100 -7.40 12.87 -6.73
CA VAL A 100 -6.32 12.23 -5.95
C VAL A 100 -6.86 11.32 -4.83
N ASP A 101 -8.07 11.59 -4.35
CA ASP A 101 -8.77 10.74 -3.38
C ASP A 101 -9.04 9.32 -3.90
N GLN A 102 -9.18 9.15 -5.21
CA GLN A 102 -9.42 7.85 -5.84
C GLN A 102 -8.14 7.03 -6.03
N PHE A 103 -6.96 7.61 -5.80
CA PHE A 103 -5.71 6.90 -6.01
C PHE A 103 -5.48 5.87 -4.90
N ASP A 104 -5.32 4.61 -5.29
CA ASP A 104 -4.96 3.54 -4.37
C ASP A 104 -3.50 3.69 -3.87
N LEU A 105 -3.15 3.00 -2.77
CA LEU A 105 -1.80 3.04 -2.19
C LEU A 105 -0.68 2.72 -3.18
N SER A 106 -0.92 1.78 -4.10
CA SER A 106 0.09 1.34 -5.06
C SER A 106 0.33 2.39 -6.13
N LEU A 107 -0.75 3.05 -6.61
CA LEU A 107 -0.66 4.18 -7.52
C LEU A 107 0.06 5.35 -6.86
N LEU A 108 -0.33 5.72 -5.63
CA LEU A 108 0.34 6.78 -4.86
C LEU A 108 1.83 6.53 -4.72
N TYR A 109 2.23 5.30 -4.37
CA TYR A 109 3.63 4.90 -4.29
C TYR A 109 4.35 5.04 -5.65
N ILE A 110 3.73 4.57 -6.74
CA ILE A 110 4.33 4.66 -8.09
C ILE A 110 4.60 6.13 -8.45
N LEU A 111 3.64 7.02 -8.20
CA LEU A 111 3.79 8.44 -8.51
C LEU A 111 4.88 9.08 -7.64
N ILE A 112 4.88 8.83 -6.33
CA ILE A 112 5.91 9.37 -5.42
C ILE A 112 7.31 8.91 -5.84
N ARG A 113 7.50 7.60 -6.02
CA ARG A 113 8.81 7.02 -6.36
C ARG A 113 9.36 7.54 -7.70
N ASN A 114 8.50 7.68 -8.70
CA ASN A 114 8.97 7.82 -10.08
C ASN A 114 8.92 9.25 -10.59
N ILE A 115 8.01 10.10 -10.10
CA ILE A 115 7.81 11.43 -10.70
C ILE A 115 7.75 12.56 -9.66
N SER A 116 7.79 12.26 -8.36
CA SER A 116 7.93 13.30 -7.32
C SER A 116 9.39 13.72 -7.12
N THR A 117 9.57 14.80 -6.36
CA THR A 117 10.86 15.30 -5.87
C THR A 117 11.23 14.77 -4.48
N VAL A 118 10.49 13.81 -3.92
CA VAL A 118 10.83 13.16 -2.64
C VAL A 118 12.19 12.47 -2.78
N PRO A 119 13.17 12.78 -1.92
CA PRO A 119 14.48 12.12 -1.96
C PRO A 119 14.37 10.61 -1.79
N ALA A 120 15.22 9.88 -2.51
CA ALA A 120 15.30 8.43 -2.33
C ALA A 120 15.82 8.07 -0.93
N PRO A 121 15.34 6.96 -0.34
CA PRO A 121 15.93 6.45 0.90
C PRO A 121 17.38 6.01 0.68
N VAL A 122 18.12 5.82 1.78
CA VAL A 122 19.54 5.43 1.78
C VAL A 122 19.78 4.15 0.99
N THR A 123 18.88 3.16 1.08
CA THR A 123 18.97 1.90 0.33
C THR A 123 18.46 2.01 -1.11
N GLY A 124 17.81 3.12 -1.46
CA GLY A 124 17.15 3.32 -2.74
C GLY A 124 15.74 2.71 -2.81
N TRP A 125 14.99 3.13 -3.83
CA TRP A 125 13.60 2.71 -4.02
C TRP A 125 13.46 1.23 -4.40
N GLY A 126 12.53 0.53 -3.78
CA GLY A 126 12.24 -0.89 -4.03
C GLY A 126 13.18 -1.86 -3.32
N CYS A 127 14.14 -1.38 -2.53
CA CYS A 127 14.98 -2.19 -1.65
C CYS A 127 14.25 -2.48 -0.34
N ASP A 128 14.75 -3.44 0.45
CA ASP A 128 14.17 -3.72 1.76
C ASP A 128 14.44 -2.54 2.71
N PRO A 129 13.40 -1.87 3.24
CA PRO A 129 13.61 -0.76 4.17
C PRO A 129 14.13 -1.22 5.55
N LEU A 130 14.07 -2.52 5.86
CA LEU A 130 14.57 -3.07 7.13
C LEU A 130 16.09 -3.16 7.18
N ASP A 131 16.78 -3.08 6.05
CA ASP A 131 18.25 -3.04 5.98
C ASP A 131 18.84 -1.73 6.56
N GLN A 132 18.04 -0.67 6.65
CA GLN A 132 18.41 0.63 7.22
C GLN A 132 17.33 1.15 8.17
N PRO A 133 17.17 0.54 9.37
CA PRO A 133 16.09 0.89 10.29
C PRO A 133 16.24 2.28 10.90
N ARG A 134 17.43 2.91 10.79
CA ARG A 134 17.70 4.27 11.29
C ARG A 134 17.41 5.38 10.27
N ASP A 135 17.09 5.02 9.02
CA ASP A 135 16.73 5.99 8.00
C ASP A 135 15.29 6.47 8.25
N VAL A 136 15.14 7.61 8.93
CA VAL A 136 13.83 8.23 9.22
C VAL A 136 13.41 9.23 8.14
N SER A 137 14.02 9.17 6.95
CA SER A 137 13.64 10.05 5.83
C SER A 137 12.24 9.75 5.30
N LEU A 138 11.64 10.72 4.63
CA LEU A 138 10.32 10.56 4.02
C LEU A 138 10.31 9.43 2.98
N GLY A 139 11.38 9.32 2.18
CA GLY A 139 11.53 8.23 1.21
C GLY A 139 11.58 6.86 1.89
N ALA A 140 12.23 6.74 3.04
CA ALA A 140 12.26 5.49 3.81
C ALA A 140 10.89 5.13 4.39
N SER A 141 10.15 6.12 4.91
CA SER A 141 8.78 5.91 5.37
C SER A 141 7.86 5.45 4.24
N VAL A 142 7.97 6.04 3.04
CA VAL A 142 7.23 5.59 1.85
C VAL A 142 7.59 4.14 1.45
N GLU A 143 8.87 3.76 1.52
CA GLU A 143 9.28 2.36 1.29
C GLU A 143 8.75 1.39 2.35
N ARG A 144 8.70 1.79 3.64
CA ARG A 144 8.09 0.98 4.70
C ARG A 144 6.60 0.74 4.44
N ILE A 145 5.86 1.74 3.97
CA ILE A 145 4.45 1.60 3.59
C ILE A 145 4.30 0.57 2.46
N ARG A 146 5.14 0.66 1.41
CA ARG A 146 5.16 -0.37 0.34
C ARG A 146 5.44 -1.76 0.93
N TYR A 147 6.45 -1.87 1.77
CA TYR A 147 6.84 -3.13 2.41
C TYR A 147 5.65 -3.72 3.18
N PHE A 148 4.99 -2.95 4.03
CA PHE A 148 3.83 -3.40 4.80
C PHE A 148 2.67 -3.83 3.91
N ARG A 149 2.32 -3.04 2.89
CA ARG A 149 1.28 -3.40 1.92
C ARG A 149 1.58 -4.73 1.26
N ASN A 150 2.80 -4.94 0.80
CA ASN A 150 3.20 -6.19 0.14
C ASN A 150 3.13 -7.39 1.09
N HIS A 151 3.58 -7.24 2.34
CA HIS A 151 3.59 -8.34 3.30
C HIS A 151 2.18 -8.68 3.79
N ILE A 152 1.38 -7.67 4.14
CA ILE A 152 0.03 -7.86 4.66
C ILE A 152 -0.91 -8.34 3.55
N SER A 153 -0.94 -7.68 2.38
CA SER A 153 -1.90 -8.01 1.33
C SER A 153 -1.42 -9.09 0.37
N GLY A 154 -0.10 -9.26 0.19
CA GLY A 154 0.47 -10.15 -0.84
C GLY A 154 1.14 -11.42 -0.31
N HIS A 155 1.51 -11.47 0.97
CA HIS A 155 2.25 -12.59 1.58
C HIS A 155 1.56 -13.18 2.81
N SER A 156 0.29 -12.86 3.04
CA SER A 156 -0.57 -13.53 4.03
C SER A 156 -1.46 -14.54 3.30
N PRO A 157 -1.00 -15.79 3.07
CA PRO A 157 -1.66 -16.75 2.17
C PRO A 157 -3.07 -17.14 2.61
N ASP A 158 -3.34 -17.13 3.92
CA ASP A 158 -4.65 -17.41 4.51
C ASP A 158 -5.30 -16.16 5.12
N GLY A 159 -4.70 -14.98 4.97
CA GLY A 159 -5.20 -13.74 5.55
C GLY A 159 -5.29 -13.74 7.08
N LYS A 160 -4.52 -14.58 7.78
CA LYS A 160 -4.52 -14.63 9.25
C LYS A 160 -3.36 -13.85 9.85
N ILE A 161 -3.66 -12.99 10.82
CA ILE A 161 -2.68 -12.25 11.61
C ILE A 161 -2.93 -12.50 13.10
N SER A 162 -1.92 -13.03 13.79
CA SER A 162 -2.01 -13.26 15.23
C SER A 162 -2.20 -11.94 15.99
N GLN A 163 -2.72 -12.02 17.21
CA GLN A 163 -2.86 -10.83 18.06
C GLN A 163 -1.50 -10.20 18.41
N GLN A 164 -0.42 -11.00 18.46
CA GLN A 164 0.93 -10.49 18.69
C GLN A 164 1.44 -9.73 17.47
N ASP A 165 1.32 -10.32 16.28
CA ASP A 165 1.74 -9.69 15.02
C ASP A 165 0.97 -8.39 14.77
N LEU A 166 -0.33 -8.35 15.10
CA LEU A 166 -1.13 -7.13 15.01
C LEU A 166 -0.53 -5.99 15.85
N LYS A 167 -0.12 -6.27 17.09
CA LYS A 167 0.49 -5.27 17.97
C LYS A 167 1.86 -4.81 17.45
N ASP A 168 2.63 -5.74 16.89
CA ASP A 168 3.93 -5.44 16.30
C ASP A 168 3.76 -4.55 15.06
N TYR A 169 2.77 -4.83 14.20
CA TYR A 169 2.42 -3.97 13.07
C TYR A 169 1.93 -2.60 13.51
N TRP A 170 1.08 -2.51 14.54
CA TRP A 170 0.64 -1.23 15.09
C TRP A 170 1.81 -0.37 15.55
N THR A 171 2.75 -0.95 16.30
CA THR A 171 3.96 -0.24 16.75
C THR A 171 4.79 0.27 15.57
N LYS A 172 4.96 -0.55 14.52
CA LYS A 172 5.67 -0.16 13.30
C LYS A 172 4.92 0.92 12.52
N PHE A 173 3.59 0.84 12.49
CA PHE A 173 2.74 1.82 11.81
C PHE A 173 2.82 3.18 12.51
N ASP A 174 2.72 3.21 13.84
CA ASP A 174 2.86 4.43 14.64
C ASP A 174 4.21 5.11 14.37
N ALA A 175 5.30 4.35 14.39
CA ALA A 175 6.63 4.88 14.11
C ALA A 175 6.72 5.53 12.71
N VAL A 176 6.20 4.85 11.67
CA VAL A 176 6.23 5.38 10.30
C VAL A 176 5.35 6.62 10.15
N LEU A 177 4.16 6.63 10.75
CA LEU A 177 3.29 7.79 10.71
C LEU A 177 3.91 8.98 11.43
N HIS A 178 4.56 8.75 12.57
CA HIS A 178 5.26 9.77 13.32
C HIS A 178 6.41 10.40 12.51
N ASP A 179 7.24 9.57 11.86
CA ASP A 179 8.31 10.05 10.99
C ASP A 179 7.76 10.96 9.87
N ILE A 180 6.62 10.58 9.27
CA ILE A 180 5.95 11.38 8.24
C ILE A 180 5.42 12.69 8.82
N GLU A 181 4.76 12.67 9.98
CA GLU A 181 4.21 13.88 10.64
C GLU A 181 5.30 14.91 10.94
N LEU A 182 6.43 14.45 11.46
CA LEU A 182 7.58 15.32 11.77
C LEU A 182 8.09 16.05 10.53
N ILE A 183 8.10 15.39 9.37
CA ILE A 183 8.60 15.96 8.11
C ILE A 183 7.54 16.85 7.45
N MET A 184 6.28 16.40 7.42
CA MET A 184 5.21 17.08 6.68
C MET A 184 4.65 18.29 7.42
N GLY A 185 4.73 18.31 8.76
CA GLY A 185 4.28 19.41 9.62
C GLY A 185 2.76 19.60 9.64
N GLY A 186 2.18 19.81 10.83
CA GLY A 186 0.75 20.11 10.97
C GLY A 186 -0.22 18.99 10.57
N LYS A 187 0.30 17.77 10.34
CA LYS A 187 -0.48 16.56 10.06
C LYS A 187 -0.62 15.72 11.32
N VAL A 188 -1.74 14.98 11.41
CA VAL A 188 -2.14 14.21 12.60
C VAL A 188 -2.56 12.77 12.23
N TYR A 189 -1.74 12.09 11.44
CA TYR A 189 -1.96 10.70 11.04
C TYR A 189 -1.92 9.71 12.22
N SER A 190 -1.02 9.89 13.19
CA SER A 190 -0.94 9.08 14.39
C SER A 190 -2.25 9.16 15.17
N GLN A 191 -2.85 10.35 15.30
CA GLN A 191 -4.16 10.51 15.93
C GLN A 191 -5.28 9.85 15.12
N GLN A 192 -5.25 9.96 13.79
CA GLN A 192 -6.22 9.26 12.93
C GLN A 192 -6.13 7.75 13.11
N PHE A 193 -4.90 7.22 13.21
CA PHE A 193 -4.64 5.81 13.39
C PHE A 193 -5.08 5.31 14.76
N GLU A 194 -4.81 6.04 15.84
CA GLU A 194 -5.33 5.70 17.18
C GLU A 194 -6.86 5.60 17.20
N LYS A 195 -7.55 6.59 16.62
CA LYS A 195 -9.02 6.55 16.49
C LYS A 195 -9.49 5.33 15.71
N GLN A 196 -8.75 4.93 14.69
CA GLN A 196 -9.09 3.73 13.91
C GLN A 196 -8.89 2.46 14.74
N LYS A 197 -7.83 2.36 15.56
CA LYS A 197 -7.63 1.21 16.47
C LYS A 197 -8.84 1.06 17.39
N GLU A 198 -9.35 2.16 17.94
CA GLU A 198 -10.54 2.19 18.82
C GLU A 198 -11.84 1.83 18.08
N HIS A 199 -12.07 2.39 16.89
CA HIS A 199 -13.33 2.21 16.15
C HIS A 199 -13.53 0.76 15.67
N VAL A 200 -12.45 0.03 15.37
CA VAL A 200 -12.54 -1.38 14.98
C VAL A 200 -12.63 -2.33 16.19
N ILE A 201 -12.50 -1.82 17.42
CA ILE A 201 -12.87 -2.56 18.64
C ILE A 201 -14.38 -2.44 18.86
N SER A 202 -14.96 -1.23 18.73
CA SER A 202 -16.38 -0.99 19.04
C SER A 202 -17.39 -1.60 18.07
N ILE A 203 -17.06 -1.75 16.77
CA ILE A 203 -17.99 -2.34 15.78
C ILE A 203 -18.23 -3.84 16.03
N TYR A 204 -17.26 -4.54 16.61
CA TYR A 204 -17.32 -6.01 16.74
C TYR A 204 -17.68 -6.51 18.13
N GLU A 205 -17.64 -5.67 19.17
CA GLU A 205 -18.27 -5.98 20.47
C GLU A 205 -19.81 -5.80 20.44
N ALA A 206 -20.33 -5.19 19.37
CA ALA A 206 -21.76 -4.94 19.15
C ALA A 206 -22.43 -5.92 18.17
N CYS A 207 -21.72 -6.95 17.69
CA CYS A 207 -22.23 -8.04 16.86
C CYS A 207 -22.00 -9.39 17.56
#